data_AF-A0A0J0YH47-F1
#
_entry.id   AF-A0A0J0YH47-F1
#
_cell.length_a   1.000
_cell.length_b   1.000
_cell.length_c   1.000
_cell.angle_alpha   90.00
_cell.angle_beta   90.00
_cell.angle_gamma   90.00
#
_symmetry.space_group_name_H-M   'P 1'
#
loop_
_entity.id
_entity.type
_entity.pdbx_description
1 polymer ?
#
loop_
_entity_poly.entity_id
_entity_poly.type
_entity_poly.pdbx_seq_one_letter_code
_entity_poly.pdbx_strand_id
1 'polypeptide(L)'
;MSKDSYINAKNAISKVIDIAIYCFRNYTPNEWDTKTSDVFVEAYLECRERALNPEPRYETLKSLKYVINDVFIYFQEGGGNCVEEFWKEIKKQNLPYKRENKMLKILKRKKINNIREYDFVIDVIVPYQQEGLINSEEVVLLNELIGKFERLGKK
;
A
#
# COMPACT_ATOMS: atom_id res chain seq x y z
N MET A 1 2.63 29.42 -3.19
CA MET A 1 2.92 28.10 -2.57
C MET A 1 4.41 28.05 -2.25
N SER A 2 4.82 27.66 -1.04
CA SER A 2 6.22 27.83 -0.60
C SER A 2 7.13 26.71 -1.11
N LYS A 3 8.40 27.08 -1.34
CA LYS A 3 9.51 26.16 -1.65
C LYS A 3 9.64 25.04 -0.60
N ASP A 4 9.29 25.33 0.65
CA ASP A 4 9.36 24.39 1.78
C ASP A 4 8.40 23.21 1.62
N SER A 5 7.20 23.42 1.06
CA SER A 5 6.25 22.35 0.83
C SER A 5 6.78 21.32 -0.18
N TYR A 6 7.45 21.79 -1.23
CA TYR A 6 8.07 20.92 -2.23
C TYR A 6 9.25 20.13 -1.63
N ILE A 7 10.15 20.80 -0.90
CA ILE A 7 11.29 20.14 -0.26
C ILE A 7 10.82 19.08 0.75
N ASN A 8 9.82 19.39 1.58
CA ASN A 8 9.27 18.44 2.54
C ASN A 8 8.66 17.21 1.84
N ALA A 9 7.87 17.43 0.79
CA ALA A 9 7.29 16.33 0.01
C ALA A 9 8.37 15.47 -0.67
N LYS A 10 9.40 16.10 -1.24
CA LYS A 10 10.56 15.45 -1.88
C LYS A 10 11.31 14.56 -0.88
N ASN A 11 11.60 15.07 0.31
CA ASN A 11 12.26 14.31 1.37
C ASN A 11 11.40 13.14 1.87
N ALA A 12 10.08 13.37 2.01
CA ALA A 12 9.16 12.32 2.43
C ALA A 12 9.09 11.18 1.42
N ILE A 13 8.91 11.47 0.12
CA ILE A 13 8.85 10.42 -0.91
C ILE A 13 10.18 9.68 -1.07
N SER A 14 11.33 10.35 -0.90
CA SER A 14 12.63 9.65 -0.92
C SER A 14 12.70 8.56 0.16
N LYS A 15 12.25 8.85 1.38
CA LYS A 15 12.21 7.85 2.46
C LYS A 15 11.24 6.70 2.14
N VAL A 16 10.08 7.01 1.57
CA VAL A 16 9.10 6.00 1.14
C VAL A 16 9.73 5.05 0.11
N ILE A 17 10.49 5.58 -0.85
CA ILE A 17 11.15 4.77 -1.86
C ILE A 17 12.23 3.87 -1.23
N ASP A 18 13.01 4.40 -0.29
CA ASP A 18 14.01 3.61 0.44
C ASP A 18 13.34 2.45 1.23
N ILE A 19 12.17 2.71 1.86
CA ILE A 19 11.35 1.68 2.51
C ILE A 19 10.86 0.64 1.50
N ALA A 20 10.33 1.07 0.34
CA ALA A 20 9.85 0.16 -0.68
C ALA A 20 10.97 -0.79 -1.17
N ILE A 21 12.15 -0.25 -1.47
CA ILE A 21 13.31 -1.05 -1.88
C ILE A 21 13.73 -2.03 -0.78
N TYR A 22 13.72 -1.59 0.48
CA TYR A 22 13.95 -2.49 1.63
C TYR A 22 12.93 -3.63 1.67
N CYS A 23 11.64 -3.34 1.49
CA CYS A 23 10.58 -4.33 1.49
C CYS A 23 10.73 -5.32 0.33
N PHE A 24 11.00 -4.85 -0.89
CA PHE A 24 11.22 -5.74 -2.04
C PHE A 24 12.41 -6.67 -1.86
N ARG A 25 13.46 -6.24 -1.16
CA ARG A 25 14.66 -7.06 -0.94
C ARG A 25 14.54 -8.08 0.19
N ASN A 26 13.76 -7.77 1.23
CA ASN A 26 13.72 -8.58 2.47
C ASN A 26 12.40 -9.33 2.68
N TYR A 27 11.34 -8.89 2.01
CA TYR A 27 9.98 -9.42 2.16
C TYR A 27 9.36 -9.71 0.80
N THR A 28 10.19 -10.03 -0.21
CA THR A 28 9.75 -10.36 -1.56
C THR A 28 8.63 -11.41 -1.53
N PRO A 29 7.55 -11.25 -2.32
CA PRO A 29 6.57 -12.31 -2.49
C PRO A 29 7.23 -13.64 -2.89
N ASN A 30 6.77 -14.75 -2.32
CA ASN A 30 7.37 -16.07 -2.57
C ASN A 30 7.23 -16.52 -4.04
N GLU A 31 6.27 -15.95 -4.77
CA GLU A 31 6.07 -16.29 -6.19
C GLU A 31 7.05 -15.56 -7.12
N TRP A 32 7.80 -14.57 -6.61
CA TRP A 32 8.72 -13.79 -7.41
C TRP A 32 10.10 -14.44 -7.41
N ASP A 33 10.66 -14.59 -8.60
CA ASP A 33 12.08 -14.89 -8.74
C ASP A 33 12.94 -13.64 -8.50
N THR A 34 14.24 -13.84 -8.37
CA THR A 34 15.21 -12.74 -8.13
C THR A 34 15.11 -11.68 -9.21
N LYS A 35 14.93 -12.10 -10.47
CA LYS A 35 14.83 -11.17 -11.60
C LYS A 35 13.62 -10.25 -11.51
N THR A 36 12.47 -10.78 -11.07
CA THR A 36 11.26 -9.98 -10.88
C THR A 36 11.46 -8.98 -9.75
N SER A 37 12.03 -9.41 -8.63
CA SER A 37 12.36 -8.51 -7.52
C SER A 37 13.30 -7.37 -7.96
N ASP A 38 14.34 -7.70 -8.73
CA ASP A 38 15.31 -6.73 -9.23
C ASP A 38 14.65 -5.68 -10.14
N VAL A 39 13.74 -6.09 -11.04
CA VAL A 39 12.99 -5.15 -11.90
C VAL A 39 12.16 -4.17 -11.07
N PHE A 40 11.53 -4.63 -9.98
CA PHE A 40 10.81 -3.72 -9.08
C PHE A 40 11.77 -2.77 -8.35
N VAL A 41 12.92 -3.26 -7.87
CA VAL A 41 13.93 -2.40 -7.25
C VAL A 41 14.43 -1.34 -8.23
N GLU A 42 14.72 -1.70 -9.48
CA GLU A 42 15.16 -0.79 -10.53
C GLU A 42 14.10 0.29 -10.84
N ALA A 43 12.83 -0.11 -10.99
CA ALA A 43 11.73 0.84 -11.23
C ALA A 43 11.60 1.87 -10.08
N TYR A 44 11.83 1.45 -8.84
CA TYR A 44 11.78 2.36 -7.69
C TYR A 44 13.02 3.24 -7.57
N LEU A 45 14.20 2.75 -7.98
CA LEU A 45 15.39 3.59 -8.14
C LEU A 45 15.18 4.67 -9.21
N GLU A 46 14.51 4.35 -10.33
CA GLU A 46 14.13 5.35 -11.33
C GLU A 46 13.15 6.39 -10.75
N CYS A 47 12.15 5.95 -9.98
CA CYS A 47 11.26 6.87 -9.27
C CYS A 47 12.04 7.79 -8.32
N ARG A 48 13.07 7.27 -7.64
CA ARG A 48 13.94 8.05 -6.76
C ARG A 48 14.67 9.13 -7.53
N GLU A 49 15.23 8.79 -8.69
CA GLU A 49 15.93 9.74 -9.56
C GLU A 49 14.98 10.84 -10.05
N ARG A 50 13.78 10.46 -10.52
CA ARG A 50 12.74 11.41 -10.94
C ARG A 50 12.28 12.34 -9.82
N ALA A 51 12.28 11.87 -8.56
CA ALA A 51 11.94 12.70 -7.40
C ALA A 51 13.09 13.61 -6.96
N LEU A 52 14.33 13.10 -6.98
CA LEU A 52 15.50 13.79 -6.43
C LEU A 52 16.16 14.75 -7.42
N ASN A 53 16.16 14.40 -8.70
CA ASN A 53 16.84 15.13 -9.77
C ASN A 53 15.90 15.40 -10.97
N PRO A 54 14.73 16.03 -10.77
CA PRO A 54 13.85 16.37 -11.89
C PRO A 54 14.49 17.46 -12.76
N GLU A 55 14.17 17.45 -14.06
CA GLU A 55 14.46 18.62 -14.89
C GLU A 55 13.78 19.87 -14.29
N PRO A 56 14.35 21.08 -14.42
CA PRO A 56 13.79 22.29 -13.78
C PRO A 56 12.31 22.56 -14.09
N ARG A 57 11.86 22.22 -15.31
CA ARG A 57 10.45 22.35 -15.73
C ARG A 57 9.49 21.38 -15.02
N TYR A 58 10.03 20.33 -14.41
CA TYR A 58 9.29 19.32 -13.65
C TYR A 58 9.54 19.42 -12.14
N GLU A 59 10.31 20.40 -11.67
CA GLU A 59 10.52 20.68 -10.24
C GLU A 59 9.28 21.35 -9.62
N THR A 60 8.14 20.63 -9.66
CA THR A 60 6.86 21.10 -9.17
C THR A 60 6.16 20.03 -8.35
N LEU A 61 5.30 20.45 -7.42
CA LEU A 61 4.46 19.53 -6.64
C LEU A 61 3.55 18.68 -7.54
N LYS A 62 3.08 19.21 -8.67
CA LYS A 62 2.23 18.49 -9.61
C LYS A 62 2.97 17.30 -10.23
N SER A 63 4.20 17.54 -10.72
CA SER A 63 5.05 16.48 -11.26
C SER A 63 5.41 15.44 -10.20
N LEU A 64 5.77 15.90 -8.99
CA LEU A 64 6.10 15.02 -7.87
C LEU A 64 4.93 14.12 -7.47
N LYS A 65 3.69 14.61 -7.57
CA LYS A 65 2.49 13.80 -7.30
C LYS A 65 2.37 12.58 -8.21
N TYR A 66 2.82 12.66 -9.46
CA TYR A 66 2.86 11.50 -10.35
C TYR A 66 3.84 10.45 -9.84
N VAL A 67 5.05 10.85 -9.42
CA VAL A 67 6.03 9.92 -8.83
C VAL A 67 5.50 9.30 -7.55
N ILE A 68 4.85 10.10 -6.68
CA ILE A 68 4.18 9.59 -5.48
C ILE A 68 3.15 8.52 -5.86
N ASN A 69 2.29 8.79 -6.84
CA ASN A 69 1.30 7.82 -7.29
C ASN A 69 1.98 6.54 -7.81
N ASP A 70 2.98 6.66 -8.69
CA ASP A 70 3.71 5.52 -9.27
C ASP A 70 4.28 4.61 -8.15
N VAL A 71 4.86 5.22 -7.11
CA VAL A 71 5.40 4.52 -5.93
C VAL A 71 4.32 3.82 -5.10
N PHE A 72 3.13 4.42 -4.96
CA PHE A 72 2.10 3.86 -4.09
C PHE A 72 1.19 2.84 -4.77
N ILE A 73 1.14 2.73 -6.11
CA ILE A 73 0.22 1.81 -6.82
C ILE A 73 0.33 0.38 -6.27
N TYR A 74 1.53 -0.19 -6.23
CA TYR A 74 1.74 -1.55 -5.75
C TYR A 74 1.31 -1.72 -4.29
N PHE A 75 1.68 -0.79 -3.42
CA PHE A 75 1.38 -0.87 -1.98
C PHE A 75 -0.07 -0.57 -1.62
N GLN A 76 -0.80 0.16 -2.47
CA GLN A 76 -2.23 0.39 -2.30
C GLN A 76 -3.06 -0.77 -2.84
N GLU A 77 -2.62 -1.43 -3.91
CA GLU A 77 -3.37 -2.47 -4.60
C GLU A 77 -3.01 -3.89 -4.19
N GLY A 78 -1.76 -4.12 -3.81
CA GLY A 78 -1.26 -5.41 -3.36
C GLY A 78 -1.63 -5.76 -1.93
N GLY A 79 -1.32 -7.00 -1.58
CA GLY A 79 -1.32 -7.54 -0.23
C GLY A 79 -0.07 -8.38 0.02
N GLY A 80 -0.02 -9.03 1.18
CA GLY A 80 1.09 -9.91 1.57
C GLY A 80 2.24 -9.19 2.27
N ASN A 81 3.22 -9.97 2.75
CA ASN A 81 4.24 -9.53 3.71
C ASN A 81 5.02 -8.27 3.27
N CYS A 82 5.36 -8.15 1.98
CA CYS A 82 6.03 -6.97 1.43
C CYS A 82 5.21 -5.70 1.69
N VAL A 83 3.92 -5.75 1.38
CA VAL A 83 3.01 -4.60 1.49
C VAL A 83 2.72 -4.27 2.95
N GLU A 84 2.52 -5.29 3.78
CA GLU A 84 2.25 -5.08 5.21
C GLU A 84 3.46 -4.47 5.93
N GLU A 85 4.68 -4.94 5.63
CA GLU A 85 5.88 -4.37 6.25
C GLU A 85 6.16 -2.96 5.75
N PHE A 86 5.83 -2.65 4.48
CA PHE A 86 5.89 -1.28 3.96
C PHE A 86 5.02 -0.33 4.79
N TRP A 87 3.73 -0.64 4.98
CA TRP A 87 2.82 0.24 5.73
C TRP A 87 3.19 0.37 7.20
N LYS A 88 3.70 -0.70 7.80
CA LYS A 88 4.25 -0.68 9.15
C LYS A 88 5.45 0.27 9.27
N GLU A 89 6.39 0.24 8.32
CA GLU A 89 7.54 1.16 8.31
C GLU A 89 7.12 2.61 8.04
N ILE A 90 6.15 2.85 7.16
CA ILE A 90 5.54 4.18 6.96
C ILE A 90 5.02 4.75 8.30
N LYS A 91 4.25 3.95 9.05
CA LYS A 91 3.69 4.33 10.35
C LYS A 91 4.78 4.55 11.40
N LYS A 92 5.74 3.63 11.49
CA LYS A 92 6.86 3.69 12.45
C LYS A 92 7.72 4.93 12.27
N GLN A 93 7.94 5.36 11.02
CA GLN A 93 8.71 6.55 10.70
C GLN A 93 7.87 7.84 10.66
N ASN A 94 6.58 7.74 11.02
CA ASN A 94 5.64 8.85 11.10
C ASN A 94 5.54 9.66 9.79
N LEU A 95 5.58 8.96 8.65
CA LEU A 95 5.50 9.56 7.34
C LEU A 95 4.04 9.95 7.00
N PRO A 96 3.80 11.03 6.23
CA PRO A 96 2.47 11.60 6.02
C PRO A 96 1.64 10.86 4.96
N TYR A 97 1.80 9.54 4.85
CA TYR A 97 1.10 8.71 3.87
C TYR A 97 0.24 7.68 4.59
N LYS A 98 -0.90 7.36 3.99
CA LYS A 98 -1.88 6.42 4.56
C LYS A 98 -2.34 5.43 3.51
N ARG A 99 -2.57 4.20 3.95
CA ARG A 99 -3.22 3.17 3.15
C ARG A 99 -4.70 3.53 2.99
N GLU A 100 -5.23 3.30 1.80
CA GLU A 100 -6.65 3.48 1.54
C GLU A 100 -7.45 2.29 2.08
N ASN A 101 -8.52 2.55 2.83
CA ASN A 101 -9.42 1.48 3.27
C ASN A 101 -10.33 1.04 2.10
N LYS A 102 -9.92 -0.02 1.39
CA LYS A 102 -10.71 -0.61 0.30
C LYS A 102 -11.88 -1.49 0.78
N MET A 103 -11.96 -1.83 2.08
CA MET A 103 -13.07 -2.61 2.64
C MET A 103 -14.38 -1.83 2.76
N LEU A 104 -14.35 -0.49 2.67
CA LEU A 104 -15.54 0.36 2.82
C LEU A 104 -16.71 -0.09 1.94
N LYS A 105 -16.43 -0.54 0.72
CA LYS A 105 -17.46 -1.06 -0.20
C LYS A 105 -18.08 -2.37 0.29
N ILE A 106 -17.27 -3.28 0.85
CA ILE A 106 -17.73 -4.58 1.39
C ILE A 106 -18.58 -4.33 2.64
N LEU A 107 -18.09 -3.51 3.57
CA LEU A 107 -18.78 -3.11 4.79
C LEU A 107 -20.12 -2.44 4.48
N LYS A 108 -20.15 -1.49 3.54
CA LYS A 108 -21.39 -0.80 3.12
C LYS A 108 -22.44 -1.77 2.55
N ARG A 109 -22.01 -2.74 1.74
CA ARG A 109 -22.90 -3.73 1.13
C ARG A 109 -23.29 -4.86 2.09
N LYS A 110 -22.53 -5.04 3.18
CA LYS A 110 -22.65 -6.16 4.14
C LYS A 110 -22.63 -7.52 3.44
N LYS A 111 -21.77 -7.66 2.42
CA LYS A 111 -21.66 -8.89 1.61
C LYS A 111 -20.30 -8.99 0.92
N ILE A 112 -19.71 -10.18 0.98
CA ILE A 112 -18.57 -10.63 0.16
C ILE A 112 -19.14 -11.30 -1.09
N ASN A 113 -18.78 -10.82 -2.28
CA ASN A 113 -19.42 -11.26 -3.53
C ASN A 113 -18.70 -12.40 -4.25
N ASN A 114 -17.40 -12.52 -4.06
CA ASN A 114 -16.56 -13.47 -4.80
C ASN A 114 -15.31 -13.83 -4.00
N ILE A 115 -14.58 -14.83 -4.49
CA ILE A 115 -13.38 -15.34 -3.83
C ILE A 115 -12.29 -14.27 -3.68
N ARG A 116 -12.16 -13.34 -4.64
CA ARG A 116 -11.14 -12.27 -4.55
C ARG A 116 -11.42 -11.31 -3.39
N GLU A 117 -12.68 -10.93 -3.18
CA GLU A 117 -13.06 -10.11 -2.03
C GLU A 117 -12.89 -10.89 -0.71
N TYR A 118 -13.15 -12.19 -0.72
CA TYR A 118 -12.92 -13.06 0.42
C TYR A 118 -11.44 -13.10 0.80
N ASP A 119 -10.56 -13.45 -0.15
CA ASP A 119 -9.11 -13.54 0.04
C ASP A 119 -8.57 -12.19 0.53
N PHE A 120 -8.96 -11.09 -0.13
CA PHE A 120 -8.59 -9.74 0.29
C PHE A 120 -8.97 -9.46 1.75
N VAL A 121 -10.21 -9.74 2.17
CA VAL A 121 -10.65 -9.47 3.55
C VAL A 121 -9.83 -10.30 4.53
N ILE A 122 -9.58 -11.58 4.24
CA ILE A 122 -8.77 -12.45 5.10
C ILE A 122 -7.35 -11.89 5.26
N ASP A 123 -6.74 -11.48 4.15
CA ASP A 123 -5.35 -11.00 4.14
C ASP A 123 -5.17 -9.71 4.94
N VAL A 124 -6.16 -8.80 4.90
CA VAL A 124 -5.99 -7.43 5.41
C VAL A 124 -6.84 -7.08 6.64
N ILE A 125 -7.73 -7.95 7.14
CA ILE A 125 -8.57 -7.65 8.32
C ILE A 125 -7.74 -7.29 9.56
N VAL A 126 -6.70 -8.07 9.88
CA VAL A 126 -5.85 -7.80 11.05
C VAL A 126 -4.99 -6.55 10.85
N PRO A 127 -4.24 -6.39 9.73
CA PRO A 127 -3.50 -5.15 9.49
C PRO A 127 -4.37 -3.90 9.53
N TYR A 128 -5.54 -3.92 8.88
CA TYR A 128 -6.43 -2.75 8.83
C TYR A 128 -6.92 -2.35 10.22
N GLN A 129 -7.18 -3.32 11.10
CA GLN A 129 -7.54 -3.03 12.48
C GLN A 129 -6.38 -2.38 13.25
N GLN A 130 -5.16 -2.92 13.11
CA GLN A 130 -3.95 -2.37 13.76
C GLN A 130 -3.58 -0.97 13.25
N GLU A 131 -3.89 -0.70 11.99
CA GLU A 131 -3.73 0.61 11.36
C GLU A 131 -4.87 1.59 11.71
N GLY A 132 -5.94 1.13 12.34
CA GLY A 132 -7.12 1.94 12.67
C GLY A 132 -7.95 2.31 11.44
N LEU A 133 -7.80 1.58 10.34
CA LEU A 133 -8.62 1.73 9.13
C LEU A 133 -10.02 1.15 9.32
N ILE A 134 -10.14 0.14 10.17
CA ILE A 134 -11.41 -0.43 10.63
C ILE A 134 -11.42 -0.54 12.16
N ASN A 135 -12.61 -0.46 12.75
CA ASN A 135 -12.81 -0.60 14.18
C ASN A 135 -13.24 -2.04 14.58
N SER A 136 -13.36 -2.29 15.88
CA SER A 136 -13.72 -3.62 16.40
C SER A 136 -15.12 -4.10 15.97
N GLU A 137 -16.09 -3.20 15.82
CA GLU A 137 -17.44 -3.55 15.35
C GLU A 137 -17.43 -3.97 13.88
N GLU A 138 -16.64 -3.27 13.06
CA GLU A 138 -16.44 -3.62 11.65
C GLU A 138 -15.72 -4.97 11.50
N VAL A 139 -14.75 -5.28 12.36
CA VAL A 139 -14.09 -6.60 12.40
C VAL A 139 -15.08 -7.71 12.73
N VAL A 140 -15.96 -7.51 13.72
CA VAL A 140 -17.02 -8.49 14.04
C VAL A 140 -17.92 -8.72 12.83
N LEU A 141 -18.37 -7.65 12.18
CA LEU A 141 -19.18 -7.75 10.97
C LEU A 141 -18.45 -8.52 9.85
N LEU A 142 -17.19 -8.21 9.59
CA LEU A 142 -16.41 -8.89 8.54
C LEU A 142 -16.26 -10.39 8.82
N ASN A 143 -16.01 -10.79 10.06
CA ASN A 143 -15.95 -12.19 10.46
C ASN A 143 -17.29 -12.92 10.23
N GLU A 144 -18.42 -12.26 10.48
CA GLU A 144 -19.73 -12.83 10.14
C GLU A 144 -19.92 -13.01 8.63
N LEU A 145 -19.44 -12.05 7.82
CA LEU A 145 -19.54 -12.10 6.36
C LEU A 145 -18.66 -13.20 5.77
N ILE A 146 -17.43 -13.36 6.30
CA ILE A 146 -16.52 -14.47 5.99
C ILE A 146 -17.26 -15.80 6.22
N GLY A 147 -17.78 -16.01 7.43
CA GLY A 147 -18.48 -17.26 7.76
C GLY A 147 -19.75 -17.49 6.92
N LYS A 148 -20.46 -16.43 6.50
CA LYS A 148 -21.58 -16.55 5.55
C LYS A 148 -21.11 -17.02 4.17
N PHE A 149 -20.00 -16.47 3.66
CA PHE A 149 -19.45 -16.83 2.36
C PHE A 149 -18.98 -18.29 2.33
N GLU A 150 -18.25 -18.73 3.35
CA GLU A 150 -17.76 -20.11 3.48
C GLU A 150 -18.90 -21.15 3.51
N ARG A 151 -20.03 -20.83 4.15
CA ARG A 151 -21.22 -21.70 4.17
C ARG A 151 -21.88 -21.85 2.81
N LEU A 152 -21.80 -20.84 1.94
CA LEU A 152 -22.36 -20.89 0.59
C LEU A 152 -21.51 -21.74 -0.37
N GLY A 153 -20.19 -21.78 -0.16
CA GLY A 153 -19.26 -22.59 -0.96
C GLY A 153 -19.19 -24.08 -0.60
N LYS A 154 -19.82 -24.50 0.50
CA LYS A 154 -19.90 -25.91 0.95
C LYS A 154 -21.16 -26.66 0.46
N LYS A 155 -21.79 -26.19 -0.61
CA LYS A 155 -22.92 -26.87 -1.26
C LYS A 155 -22.52 -27.45 -2.61
#